data_AF-B3XMK9-F1
#
_entry.id   AF-B3XMK9-F1
#
_cell.length_a   1.000
_cell.length_b   1.000
_cell.length_c   1.000
_cell.angle_alpha   90.00
_cell.angle_beta   90.00
_cell.angle_gamma   90.00
#
_symmetry.space_group_name_H-M   'P 1'
#
loop_
_entity.id
_entity.type
_entity.pdbx_description
1 polymer ?
#
loop_
_entity_poly.entity_id
_entity_poly.type
_entity_poly.pdbx_seq_one_letter_code
_entity_poly.pdbx_strand_id
1 'polypeptide(L)'
;MIKMTAKTFKTLDDFLGTHFIYTYDNGWEYEWYAKNDHTVDYRIHSGMVAGRWVKDQEANIVMLTEGIYKIAWTEPTGTDVALDFVLNEKNLMEQSFSQHG
;
A
#
# COMPACT_ATOMS: atom_id res chain seq x y z
N MET A 1 1.68 -8.34 -8.63
CA MET A 1 1.22 -9.57 -7.93
C MET A 1 1.57 -9.51 -6.45
N ILE A 2 0.59 -9.69 -5.56
CA ILE A 2 0.79 -9.70 -4.10
C ILE A 2 1.11 -11.12 -3.60
N LYS A 3 2.13 -11.28 -2.75
CA LYS A 3 2.45 -12.56 -2.07
C LYS A 3 1.80 -12.63 -0.69
N MET A 4 0.89 -13.58 -0.45
CA MET A 4 0.25 -13.81 0.86
C MET A 4 -0.17 -15.26 1.10
N THR A 5 -0.28 -15.64 2.38
CA THR A 5 -0.94 -16.88 2.85
C THR A 5 -2.45 -16.84 2.61
N ALA A 6 -3.10 -18.01 2.54
CA ALA A 6 -4.53 -18.15 2.32
C ALA A 6 -5.35 -17.63 3.54
N LYS A 7 -5.67 -16.34 3.54
CA LYS A 7 -6.62 -15.68 4.45
C LYS A 7 -7.69 -14.99 3.60
N THR A 8 -8.94 -15.09 4.01
CA THR A 8 -10.01 -14.25 3.45
C THR A 8 -10.11 -12.97 4.27
N PHE A 9 -10.11 -11.84 3.59
CA PHE A 9 -10.19 -10.52 4.19
C PHE A 9 -11.64 -10.04 4.17
N LYS A 10 -12.19 -9.68 5.33
CA LYS A 10 -13.60 -9.26 5.44
C LYS A 10 -13.82 -7.94 6.15
N THR A 11 -12.95 -7.61 7.10
CA THR A 11 -13.06 -6.44 7.96
C THR A 11 -11.81 -5.59 7.90
N LEU A 12 -11.90 -4.33 8.35
CA LEU A 12 -10.71 -3.48 8.47
C LEU A 12 -9.67 -4.12 9.41
N ASP A 13 -10.09 -4.73 10.51
CA ASP A 13 -9.20 -5.45 11.44
C ASP A 13 -8.48 -6.62 10.77
N ASP A 14 -9.07 -7.23 9.74
CA ASP A 14 -8.37 -8.28 8.98
C ASP A 14 -7.16 -7.72 8.22
N PHE A 15 -7.24 -6.46 7.80
CA PHE A 15 -6.25 -5.75 7.01
C PHE A 15 -5.19 -5.06 7.87
N LEU A 16 -5.58 -4.43 8.99
CA LEU A 16 -4.61 -3.78 9.87
C LEU A 16 -3.61 -4.79 10.45
N GLY A 17 -2.35 -4.40 10.53
CA GLY A 17 -1.25 -5.26 10.93
C GLY A 17 -0.74 -6.21 9.83
N THR A 18 -1.28 -6.15 8.61
CA THR A 18 -0.77 -6.95 7.50
C THR A 18 0.42 -6.32 6.79
N HIS A 19 1.29 -7.20 6.31
CA HIS A 19 2.53 -6.89 5.64
C HIS A 19 2.51 -7.50 4.24
N PHE A 20 2.84 -6.70 3.23
CA PHE A 20 2.80 -7.10 1.83
C PHE A 20 4.14 -6.85 1.17
N ILE A 21 4.54 -7.79 0.33
CA ILE A 21 5.52 -7.55 -0.72
C ILE A 21 4.80 -7.77 -2.04
N TYR A 22 4.84 -6.76 -2.92
CA TYR A 22 4.21 -6.81 -4.21
C TYR A 22 5.15 -6.33 -5.31
N THR A 23 5.02 -6.95 -6.47
CA THR A 23 5.79 -6.62 -7.67
C THR A 23 4.85 -6.06 -8.72
N TYR A 24 5.18 -4.86 -9.23
CA TYR A 24 4.53 -4.25 -10.38
C TYR A 24 4.88 -5.00 -11.68
N ASP A 25 4.08 -4.78 -12.73
CA ASP A 25 4.30 -5.42 -14.04
C ASP A 25 5.64 -5.02 -14.68
N ASN A 26 6.16 -3.83 -14.34
CA ASN A 26 7.49 -3.36 -14.75
C ASN A 26 8.64 -3.96 -13.93
N GLY A 27 8.35 -4.90 -13.02
CA GLY A 27 9.34 -5.62 -12.21
C GLY A 27 9.77 -4.90 -10.93
N TRP A 28 9.21 -3.72 -10.61
CA TRP A 28 9.55 -3.02 -9.38
C TRP A 28 8.91 -3.69 -8.17
N GLU A 29 9.71 -3.95 -7.15
CA GLU A 29 9.29 -4.62 -5.91
C GLU A 29 9.20 -3.62 -4.77
N TYR A 30 8.05 -3.64 -4.11
CA TYR A 30 7.68 -2.77 -3.01
C TYR A 30 7.24 -3.62 -1.83
N GLU A 31 7.49 -3.10 -0.64
CA GLU A 31 7.10 -3.66 0.63
C GLU A 31 6.30 -2.61 1.40
N TRP A 32 5.18 -3.02 1.98
CA TRP A 32 4.23 -2.11 2.62
C TRP A 32 3.57 -2.76 3.83
N TYR A 33 3.38 -1.97 4.89
CA TYR A 33 2.85 -2.42 6.18
C TYR A 33 1.73 -1.49 6.68
N ALA A 34 0.54 -2.05 6.93
CA ALA A 34 -0.55 -1.36 7.63
C ALA A 34 -0.25 -1.38 9.14
N LYS A 35 0.48 -0.40 9.66
CA LYS A 35 0.95 -0.40 11.04
C LYS A 35 -0.19 -0.30 12.05
N ASN A 36 -1.13 0.61 11.79
CA ASN A 36 -2.36 0.81 12.54
C ASN A 36 -3.40 1.47 11.61
N ASP A 37 -4.52 1.94 12.15
CA ASP A 37 -5.64 2.53 11.40
C ASP A 37 -5.36 3.90 10.76
N HIS A 38 -4.20 4.52 11.02
CA HIS A 38 -3.84 5.83 10.47
C HIS A 38 -2.36 5.95 10.08
N THR A 39 -1.60 4.86 10.09
CA THR A 39 -0.14 4.89 9.88
C THR A 39 0.33 3.73 9.03
N VAL A 40 1.25 4.00 8.12
CA VAL A 40 1.86 3.01 7.23
C VAL A 40 3.39 3.13 7.24
N ASP A 41 4.05 1.99 7.05
CA ASP A 41 5.48 1.93 6.74
C ASP A 41 5.62 1.34 5.32
N TYR A 42 6.57 1.82 4.52
CA TYR A 42 6.84 1.23 3.20
C TYR A 42 8.31 1.32 2.81
N ARG A 43 8.77 0.34 2.03
CA ARG A 43 10.13 0.23 1.52
C ARG A 43 10.12 -0.17 0.06
N ILE A 44 11.02 0.44 -0.71
CA ILE A 44 11.14 0.21 -2.15
C ILE A 44 12.39 -0.60 -2.40
N HIS A 45 12.23 -1.83 -2.88
CA HIS A 45 13.32 -2.78 -3.10
C HIS A 45 14.02 -2.59 -4.45
N SER A 46 13.26 -2.25 -5.49
CA SER A 46 13.79 -2.06 -6.85
C SER A 46 13.03 -0.96 -7.61
N GLY A 47 13.61 -0.50 -8.73
CA GLY A 47 13.05 0.56 -9.56
C GLY A 47 13.71 1.93 -9.37
N MET A 48 13.03 2.98 -9.81
CA MET A 48 13.62 4.34 -9.90
C MET A 48 14.08 4.91 -8.55
N VAL A 49 13.40 4.54 -7.46
CA VAL A 49 13.63 5.05 -6.10
C VAL A 49 13.98 3.92 -5.12
N ALA A 50 14.65 2.87 -5.61
CA ALA A 50 15.11 1.74 -4.81
C ALA A 50 15.97 2.19 -3.61
N GLY A 51 15.78 1.55 -2.46
CA GLY A 51 16.44 1.89 -1.19
C GLY A 51 15.67 2.92 -0.35
N ARG A 52 14.67 3.61 -0.91
CA ARG A 52 13.77 4.47 -0.14
C ARG A 52 13.00 3.63 0.87
N TRP A 53 12.99 4.09 2.12
CA TRP A 53 12.20 3.52 3.21
C TRP A 53 11.60 4.67 4.01
N VAL A 54 10.28 4.65 4.15
CA VAL A 54 9.54 5.59 4.97
C VAL A 54 8.84 4.83 6.09
N LYS A 55 8.88 5.41 7.28
CA LYS A 55 8.21 4.92 8.48
C LYS A 55 7.31 6.00 9.03
N ASP A 56 6.27 5.57 9.73
CA ASP A 56 5.35 6.45 10.45
C ASP A 56 4.68 7.47 9.54
N GLN A 57 4.40 7.10 8.28
CA GLN A 57 3.64 7.92 7.35
C GLN A 57 2.18 7.91 7.77
N GLU A 58 1.64 9.07 8.13
CA GLU A 58 0.20 9.21 8.35
C GLU A 58 -0.57 8.97 7.04
N ALA A 59 -1.65 8.21 7.12
CA ALA A 59 -2.49 7.87 5.98
C ALA A 59 -3.95 7.76 6.40
N ASN A 60 -4.86 8.06 5.47
CA ASN A 60 -6.26 7.69 5.60
C ASN A 60 -6.42 6.24 5.16
N ILE A 61 -6.93 5.37 6.04
CA ILE A 61 -7.16 3.95 5.75
C ILE A 61 -8.63 3.64 5.95
N VAL A 62 -9.30 3.16 4.90
CA VAL A 62 -10.72 2.79 4.94
C VAL A 62 -10.98 1.47 4.23
N MET A 63 -12.00 0.76 4.68
CA MET A 63 -12.58 -0.35 3.92
C MET A 63 -13.68 0.19 3.02
N LEU A 64 -13.55 0.02 1.70
CA LEU A 64 -14.57 0.44 0.73
C LEU A 64 -15.76 -0.52 0.73
N THR A 65 -15.43 -1.82 0.73
CA THR A 65 -16.36 -2.95 0.85
C THR A 65 -15.56 -4.17 1.30
N GLU A 66 -16.23 -5.30 1.56
CA GLU A 66 -15.61 -6.53 2.05
C GLU A 66 -14.38 -6.92 1.21
N GLY A 67 -13.20 -6.96 1.84
CA GLY A 67 -11.95 -7.37 1.19
C GLY A 67 -11.29 -6.33 0.29
N ILE A 68 -11.86 -5.12 0.18
CA ILE A 68 -11.32 -3.99 -0.60
C ILE A 68 -11.01 -2.82 0.32
N TYR A 69 -9.73 -2.42 0.36
CA TYR A 69 -9.22 -1.39 1.26
C TYR A 69 -8.57 -0.27 0.47
N LYS A 70 -8.87 0.97 0.84
CA LYS A 70 -8.25 2.16 0.27
C LYS A 70 -7.35 2.82 1.29
N ILE A 71 -6.16 3.20 0.83
CA ILE A 71 -5.18 3.94 1.60
C ILE A 71 -4.78 5.17 0.80
N ALA A 72 -4.81 6.35 1.41
CA ALA A 72 -4.36 7.58 0.77
C ALA A 72 -3.51 8.42 1.71
N TRP A 73 -2.43 9.00 1.19
CA TRP A 73 -1.58 9.94 1.93
C TRP A 73 -0.93 10.96 0.97
N THR A 74 -0.43 12.04 1.56
CA THR A 74 0.42 13.02 0.89
C THR A 74 1.83 12.88 1.44
N GLU A 75 2.80 12.68 0.57
CA GLU A 75 4.22 12.68 0.96
C GLU A 75 4.69 14.12 1.25
N PRO A 76 5.72 14.31 2.09
CA PRO A 76 6.32 15.64 2.31
C PRO A 76 6.84 16.32 1.03
N THR A 77 7.12 15.55 -0.01
CA THR A 77 7.50 16.04 -1.35
C THR A 77 6.34 16.62 -2.16
N GLY A 78 5.11 16.57 -1.63
CA GLY A 78 3.89 17.01 -2.31
C GLY A 78 3.30 15.99 -3.27
N THR A 79 3.83 14.76 -3.30
CA THR A 79 3.22 13.66 -4.07
C THR A 79 2.03 13.09 -3.30
N ASP A 80 0.86 13.06 -3.93
CA ASP A 80 -0.32 12.38 -3.40
C ASP A 80 -0.33 10.93 -3.88
N VAL A 81 -0.62 9.99 -2.98
CA VAL A 81 -0.67 8.57 -3.30
C VAL A 81 -2.01 7.99 -2.83
N ALA A 82 -2.60 7.13 -3.66
CA ALA A 82 -3.75 6.31 -3.33
C ALA A 82 -3.50 4.86 -3.74
N LEU A 83 -3.64 3.93 -2.80
CA LEU A 83 -3.56 2.49 -2.99
C LEU A 83 -4.93 1.86 -2.76
N ASP A 84 -5.34 0.97 -3.67
CA ASP A 84 -6.54 0.15 -3.52
C ASP A 84 -6.12 -1.34 -3.49
N PHE A 85 -6.23 -1.97 -2.32
CA PHE A 85 -5.93 -3.38 -2.12
C PHE A 85 -7.19 -4.24 -2.32
N VAL A 86 -7.17 -5.12 -3.32
CA VAL A 86 -8.23 -6.10 -3.60
C VAL A 86 -7.73 -7.50 -3.20
N LEU A 87 -7.70 -7.76 -1.90
CA LEU A 87 -6.86 -8.81 -1.32
C LEU A 87 -7.32 -10.24 -1.61
N ASN A 88 -8.64 -10.45 -1.66
CA ASN A 88 -9.20 -11.77 -1.98
C ASN A 88 -8.91 -12.16 -3.45
N GLU A 89 -8.55 -11.20 -4.30
CA GLU A 89 -8.13 -11.40 -5.70
C GLU A 89 -6.62 -11.24 -5.90
N LYS A 90 -5.86 -10.98 -4.82
CA LYS A 90 -4.40 -10.76 -4.84
C LYS A 90 -3.95 -9.63 -5.79
N ASN A 91 -4.77 -8.59 -5.87
CA ASN A 91 -4.55 -7.44 -6.75
C ASN A 91 -4.35 -6.15 -5.94
N LEU A 92 -3.55 -5.24 -6.51
CA LEU A 92 -3.26 -3.90 -5.99
C LEU A 92 -3.34 -2.92 -7.16
N MET A 93 -4.01 -1.79 -6.94
CA MET A 93 -3.94 -0.64 -7.84
C MET A 93 -3.27 0.53 -7.10
N GLU A 94 -2.36 1.24 -7.77
CA GLU A 94 -1.73 2.45 -7.28
C GLU A 94 -2.03 3.62 -8.21
N GLN A 95 -2.34 4.77 -7.62
CA GLN A 95 -2.40 6.07 -8.27
C GLN A 95 -1.48 7.02 -7.51
N SER A 96 -0.58 7.67 -8.23
CA SER A 96 0.39 8.61 -7.66
C SER A 96 0.40 9.89 -8.48
N PHE A 97 0.14 11.03 -7.84
CA PHE A 97 0.09 12.36 -8.44
C PHE A 97 1.25 13.19 -7.90
N SER A 98 2.26 13.42 -8.74
CA SER A 98 3.40 14.27 -8.38
C SER A 98 3.13 15.71 -8.83
N GLN A 99 3.32 16.69 -7.94
CA GLN A 99 3.12 18.11 -8.25
C GLN A 99 4.23 18.75 -9.10
N HIS A 100 4.99 17.95 -9.85
CA HIS A 100 6.03 18.48 -10.73
C HIS A 100 5.43 18.67 -12.13
N GLY A 101 5.26 19.93 -12.53
CA GLY A 101 4.92 20.35 -13.89
C GLY A 101 6.13 20.28 -14.83
#